data_AF-A0A401FNA9-F1
#
_entry.id   AF-A0A401FNA9-F1
#
_cell.length_a   1.000
_cell.length_b   1.000
_cell.length_c   1.000
_cell.angle_alpha   90.00
_cell.angle_beta   90.00
_cell.angle_gamma   90.00
#
_symmetry.space_group_name_H-M   'P 1'
#
loop_
_entity.id
_entity.type
_entity.pdbx_description
1 polymer ?
#
loop_
_entity_poly.entity_id
_entity_poly.type
_entity_poly.pdbx_seq_one_letter_code
_entity_poly.pdbx_strand_id
1 'polypeptide(L)'
;MSKTSRVNIKEWSKKELNSNFKFYVVLIICALLAIILSRGISSWPDVHQIDIENTSLNFIYGWFGLSFAVSVIGAMFQTSAMFTMIDITRGEEKHTAPMQKTFAIFDKGQYFLGWIVISILVGIFTFLWSLLLIFPGIIKSYAYSQSVFIYRDAIKRGKPMGYLEAITESRKRMVGKKWFLFVF
;
A
#
# COMPACT_ATOMS: atom_id res chain seq x y z
N MET A 1 20.62 17.04 -3.69
CA MET A 1 19.51 17.84 -3.14
C MET A 1 20.09 18.86 -2.17
N SER A 2 19.92 20.16 -2.42
CA SER A 2 20.53 21.23 -1.59
C SER A 2 19.86 21.38 -0.23
N LYS A 3 20.56 21.96 0.76
CA LYS A 3 19.99 22.25 2.09
C LYS A 3 18.74 23.13 1.98
N THR A 4 18.77 24.17 1.15
CA THR A 4 17.63 25.07 0.87
C THR A 4 16.40 24.33 0.36
N SER A 5 16.57 23.38 -0.56
CA SER A 5 15.46 22.55 -1.08
C SER A 5 14.80 21.71 0.03
N ARG A 6 15.58 21.18 0.99
CA ARG A 6 15.05 20.42 2.13
C ARG A 6 14.23 21.29 3.09
N VAL A 7 14.68 22.53 3.35
CA VAL A 7 13.98 23.49 4.22
C VAL A 7 12.64 23.88 3.62
N ASN A 8 12.62 24.29 2.34
CA ASN A 8 11.40 24.72 1.66
C ASN A 8 10.31 23.63 1.66
N ILE A 9 10.68 22.36 1.44
CA ILE A 9 9.74 21.23 1.51
C ILE A 9 9.19 21.06 2.93
N LYS A 10 10.03 21.15 3.97
CA LYS A 10 9.60 21.02 5.37
C LYS A 10 8.63 22.12 5.79
N GLU A 11 8.84 23.35 5.33
CA GLU A 11 7.95 24.48 5.60
C GLU A 11 6.62 24.35 4.85
N TRP A 12 6.66 23.98 3.58
CA TRP A 12 5.45 23.68 2.79
C TRP A 12 4.62 22.57 3.44
N SER A 13 5.23 21.43 3.79
CA SER A 13 4.50 20.32 4.43
C SER A 13 3.91 20.70 5.79
N LYS A 14 4.60 21.50 6.59
CA LYS A 14 4.06 22.03 7.86
C LYS A 14 2.82 22.91 7.62
N LYS A 15 2.89 23.83 6.66
CA LYS A 15 1.77 24.73 6.33
C LYS A 15 0.55 23.94 5.86
N GLU A 16 0.77 22.98 4.98
CA GLU A 16 -0.27 22.11 4.41
C GLU A 16 -0.96 21.25 5.49
N LEU A 17 -0.16 20.54 6.29
CA LEU A 17 -0.66 19.69 7.38
C LEU A 17 -1.41 20.49 8.45
N ASN A 18 -0.93 21.68 8.82
CA ASN A 18 -1.60 22.52 9.82
C ASN A 18 -2.90 23.12 9.28
N SER A 19 -2.94 23.57 8.02
CA SER A 19 -4.14 24.14 7.39
C SER A 19 -5.27 23.11 7.28
N ASN A 20 -4.92 21.85 7.03
CA ASN A 20 -5.88 20.78 6.72
C ASN A 20 -5.83 19.62 7.75
N PHE A 21 -5.40 19.90 8.99
CA PHE A 21 -5.07 18.90 10.01
C PHE A 21 -6.16 17.84 10.22
N LYS A 22 -7.42 18.27 10.37
CA LYS A 22 -8.58 17.37 10.58
C LYS A 22 -8.74 16.36 9.44
N PHE A 23 -8.46 16.75 8.19
CA PHE A 23 -8.56 15.86 7.03
C PHE A 23 -7.52 14.74 7.10
N TYR A 24 -6.25 15.11 7.29
CA TYR A 24 -5.15 14.15 7.37
C TYR A 24 -5.26 13.23 8.59
N VAL A 25 -5.69 13.75 9.74
CA VAL A 25 -5.90 12.96 10.95
C VAL A 25 -6.98 11.89 10.74
N VAL A 26 -8.13 12.22 10.14
CA VAL A 26 -9.17 11.22 9.87
C VAL A 26 -8.68 10.15 8.89
N LEU A 27 -7.99 10.55 7.81
CA LEU A 27 -7.45 9.62 6.81
C LEU A 27 -6.39 8.67 7.39
N ILE A 28 -5.53 9.19 8.28
CA ILE A 28 -4.54 8.39 9.03
C ILE A 28 -5.23 7.47 10.05
N ILE A 29 -6.23 7.96 10.80
CA ILE A 29 -6.97 7.14 11.77
C ILE A 29 -7.67 5.98 11.06
N CYS A 30 -8.33 6.20 9.91
CA CYS A 30 -8.96 5.12 9.15
C CYS A 30 -7.95 4.04 8.72
N ALA A 31 -6.77 4.44 8.20
CA ALA A 31 -5.73 3.50 7.81
C ALA A 31 -5.11 2.77 9.01
N LEU A 32 -4.82 3.47 10.11
CA LEU A 32 -4.28 2.87 11.33
C LEU A 32 -5.28 1.93 12.01
N LEU A 33 -6.57 2.29 12.06
CA LEU A 33 -7.62 1.45 12.64
C LEU A 33 -7.74 0.13 11.86
N ALA A 34 -7.72 0.17 10.53
CA ALA A 34 -7.73 -1.05 9.71
C ALA A 34 -6.49 -1.92 9.95
N ILE A 35 -5.31 -1.32 10.10
CA ILE A 35 -4.08 -2.04 10.44
C ILE A 35 -4.19 -2.66 11.85
N ILE A 36 -4.60 -1.92 12.87
CA ILE A 36 -4.76 -2.39 14.25
C ILE A 36 -5.77 -3.55 14.30
N LEU A 37 -6.92 -3.41 13.64
CA LEU A 37 -7.91 -4.48 13.53
C LEU A 37 -7.33 -5.72 12.84
N SER A 38 -6.58 -5.56 11.74
CA SER A 38 -5.90 -6.68 11.06
C SER A 38 -4.78 -7.34 11.85
N ARG A 39 -4.29 -6.70 12.92
CA ARG A 39 -3.24 -7.19 13.83
C ARG A 39 -3.77 -7.75 15.15
N GLY A 40 -4.96 -7.31 15.60
CA GLY A 40 -5.73 -7.97 16.67
C GLY A 40 -6.39 -9.25 16.16
N ILE A 41 -7.10 -9.15 15.03
CA ILE A 41 -7.24 -10.29 14.10
C ILE A 41 -5.82 -10.66 13.60
N SER A 42 -5.55 -11.88 13.14
CA SER A 42 -4.18 -12.40 12.92
C SER A 42 -3.29 -12.57 14.18
N SER A 43 -3.74 -12.25 15.39
CA SER A 43 -3.09 -12.65 16.67
C SER A 43 -4.03 -13.31 17.69
N TRP A 44 -5.32 -13.50 17.36
CA TRP A 44 -6.38 -14.02 18.23
C TRP A 44 -7.09 -15.26 17.61
N PRO A 45 -6.56 -16.47 17.79
CA PRO A 45 -6.02 -16.90 19.08
C PRO A 45 -4.50 -16.76 19.18
N ASP A 46 -4.01 -16.74 20.42
CA ASP A 46 -2.58 -16.93 20.67
C ASP A 46 -2.19 -18.33 20.21
N VAL A 47 -1.49 -18.40 19.07
CA VAL A 47 -1.11 -19.65 18.39
C VAL A 47 -0.22 -20.52 19.28
N HIS A 48 0.46 -19.96 20.28
CA HIS A 48 1.25 -20.73 21.25
C HIS A 48 0.39 -21.46 22.29
N GLN A 49 -0.89 -21.10 22.43
CA GLN A 49 -1.85 -21.70 23.37
C GLN A 49 -2.95 -22.50 22.65
N ILE A 50 -2.91 -22.59 21.31
CA ILE A 50 -3.84 -23.44 20.55
C ILE A 50 -3.44 -24.91 20.73
N ASP A 51 -4.28 -25.65 21.44
CA ASP A 51 -4.24 -27.11 21.42
C ASP A 51 -4.68 -27.61 20.04
N ILE A 52 -3.72 -28.06 19.22
CA ILE A 52 -3.95 -28.49 17.84
C ILE A 52 -4.74 -29.82 17.78
N GLU A 53 -4.68 -30.65 18.83
CA GLU A 53 -5.40 -31.92 18.87
C GLU A 53 -6.90 -31.72 19.16
N ASN A 54 -7.22 -30.74 20.02
CA ASN A 54 -8.61 -30.41 20.39
C ASN A 54 -9.26 -29.29 19.55
N THR A 55 -8.48 -28.55 18.74
CA THR A 55 -9.01 -27.45 17.91
C THR A 55 -9.53 -27.95 16.56
N SER A 56 -10.80 -27.68 16.26
CA SER A 56 -11.40 -28.09 14.97
C SER A 56 -10.70 -27.45 13.76
N LEU A 57 -10.46 -28.25 12.71
CA LEU A 57 -9.89 -27.75 11.44
C LEU A 57 -10.72 -26.62 10.81
N ASN A 58 -12.05 -26.67 10.95
CA ASN A 58 -12.96 -25.62 10.48
C ASN A 58 -12.66 -24.25 11.12
N PHE A 59 -12.33 -24.25 12.42
CA PHE A 59 -11.93 -23.03 13.14
C PHE A 59 -10.58 -22.50 12.63
N ILE A 60 -9.60 -23.38 12.41
CA ILE A 60 -8.28 -23.01 11.88
C ILE A 60 -8.39 -22.40 10.47
N TYR A 61 -9.09 -23.05 9.55
CA TYR A 61 -9.28 -22.52 8.19
C TYR A 61 -10.12 -21.25 8.17
N GLY A 62 -11.18 -21.17 8.99
CA GLY A 62 -11.99 -19.97 9.15
C GLY A 62 -11.18 -18.78 9.66
N TRP A 63 -10.29 -19.03 10.63
CA TRP A 63 -9.38 -18.02 11.18
C TRP A 63 -8.36 -17.49 10.15
N PHE A 64 -7.71 -18.38 9.39
CA PHE A 64 -6.81 -17.97 8.32
C PHE A 64 -7.54 -17.17 7.23
N GLY A 65 -8.74 -17.62 6.84
CA GLY A 65 -9.58 -16.92 5.86
C GLY A 65 -9.99 -15.52 6.33
N LEU A 66 -10.43 -15.38 7.59
CA LEU A 66 -10.79 -14.10 8.19
C LEU A 66 -9.57 -13.16 8.28
N SER A 67 -8.45 -13.67 8.79
CA SER A 67 -7.21 -12.89 8.93
C SER A 67 -6.70 -12.40 7.57
N PHE A 68 -6.73 -13.26 6.55
CA PHE A 68 -6.42 -12.86 5.18
C PHE A 68 -7.36 -11.76 4.68
N ALA A 69 -8.68 -11.95 4.78
CA ALA A 69 -9.67 -10.98 4.31
C ALA A 69 -9.51 -9.59 4.98
N VAL A 70 -9.30 -9.55 6.29
CA VAL A 70 -9.10 -8.28 7.02
C VAL A 70 -7.76 -7.63 6.67
N SER A 71 -6.70 -8.41 6.45
CA SER A 71 -5.40 -7.89 5.99
C SER A 71 -5.48 -7.25 4.60
N VAL A 72 -6.26 -7.85 3.68
CA VAL A 72 -6.54 -7.32 2.34
C VAL A 72 -7.26 -5.97 2.45
N ILE A 73 -8.30 -5.86 3.28
CA ILE A 73 -9.02 -4.61 3.54
C ILE A 73 -8.08 -3.52 4.09
N GLY A 74 -7.20 -3.88 5.04
CA GLY A 74 -6.17 -2.96 5.57
C GLY A 74 -5.21 -2.43 4.49
N ALA A 75 -4.71 -3.32 3.62
CA ALA A 75 -3.85 -2.95 2.50
C ALA A 75 -4.56 -2.05 1.47
N MET A 76 -5.86 -2.24 1.25
CA MET A 76 -6.67 -1.36 0.40
C MET A 76 -6.79 0.04 0.99
N PHE A 77 -7.10 0.16 2.28
CA PHE A 77 -7.23 1.46 2.96
C PHE A 77 -5.90 2.22 2.95
N GLN A 78 -4.78 1.52 3.19
CA GLN A 78 -3.44 2.10 3.06
C GLN A 78 -3.14 2.59 1.64
N THR A 79 -3.47 1.80 0.62
CA THR A 79 -3.26 2.17 -0.78
C THR A 79 -4.13 3.37 -1.18
N SER A 80 -5.39 3.40 -0.73
CA SER A 80 -6.32 4.50 -0.99
C SER A 80 -5.89 5.80 -0.30
N ALA A 81 -5.39 5.71 0.94
CA ALA A 81 -4.77 6.83 1.64
C ALA A 81 -3.59 7.42 0.83
N MET A 82 -2.71 6.57 0.29
CA MET A 82 -1.62 7.00 -0.60
C MET A 82 -2.12 7.61 -1.91
N PHE A 83 -3.16 7.04 -2.53
CA PHE A 83 -3.81 7.61 -3.72
C PHE A 83 -4.30 9.04 -3.46
N THR A 84 -5.06 9.25 -2.39
CA THR A 84 -5.57 10.58 -2.00
C THR A 84 -4.44 11.56 -1.71
N MET A 85 -3.41 11.15 -0.97
CA MET A 85 -2.27 12.01 -0.68
C MET A 85 -1.55 12.47 -1.96
N ILE A 86 -1.29 11.54 -2.90
CA ILE A 86 -0.69 11.86 -4.20
C ILE A 86 -1.54 12.89 -4.95
N ASP A 87 -2.86 12.69 -4.99
CA ASP A 87 -3.77 13.52 -5.78
C ASP A 87 -3.92 14.94 -5.19
N ILE A 88 -3.92 15.07 -3.86
CA ILE A 88 -3.85 16.35 -3.15
C ILE A 88 -2.53 17.07 -3.44
N THR A 89 -1.38 16.38 -3.38
CA THR A 89 -0.08 17.01 -3.70
C THR A 89 0.07 17.45 -5.15
N ARG A 90 -0.80 16.96 -6.04
CA ARG A 90 -0.90 17.40 -7.45
C ARG A 90 -1.93 18.52 -7.67
N GLY A 91 -2.71 18.88 -6.64
CA GLY A 91 -3.84 19.82 -6.74
C GLY A 91 -5.04 19.25 -7.51
N GLU A 92 -5.08 17.94 -7.78
CA GLU A 92 -6.20 17.26 -8.44
C GLU A 92 -7.40 17.10 -7.49
N GLU A 93 -7.16 17.11 -6.18
CA GLU A 93 -8.15 16.81 -5.15
C GLU A 93 -8.14 17.84 -4.02
N LYS A 94 -9.32 18.06 -3.43
CA LYS A 94 -9.52 18.97 -2.29
C LYS A 94 -9.59 18.19 -0.97
N HIS A 95 -9.30 18.86 0.13
CA HIS A 95 -9.36 18.34 1.51
C HIS A 95 -10.80 18.17 2.03
N THR A 96 -11.68 17.59 1.21
CA THR A 96 -13.10 17.41 1.46
C THR A 96 -13.44 15.93 1.62
N ALA A 97 -14.34 15.63 2.57
CA ALA A 97 -14.88 14.29 2.84
C ALA A 97 -13.80 13.18 3.00
N PRO A 98 -12.91 13.27 4.01
CA PRO A 98 -11.79 12.32 4.18
C PRO A 98 -12.23 10.86 4.26
N MET A 99 -13.39 10.57 4.85
CA MET A 99 -13.95 9.21 4.93
C MET A 99 -14.24 8.60 3.56
N GLN A 100 -14.73 9.40 2.59
CA GLN A 100 -14.99 8.92 1.23
C GLN A 100 -13.67 8.64 0.50
N LYS A 101 -12.65 9.47 0.74
CA LYS A 101 -11.31 9.30 0.14
C LYS A 101 -10.55 8.05 0.64
N THR A 102 -10.88 7.53 1.83
CA THR A 102 -10.45 6.19 2.27
C THR A 102 -10.90 5.07 1.31
N PHE A 103 -11.92 5.31 0.48
CA PHE A 103 -12.44 4.38 -0.53
C PHE A 103 -12.07 4.77 -1.98
N ALA A 104 -11.21 5.76 -2.22
CA ALA A 104 -10.78 6.21 -3.56
C ALA A 104 -10.20 5.12 -4.48
N ILE A 105 -9.77 3.98 -3.93
CA ILE A 105 -9.44 2.76 -4.71
C ILE A 105 -10.62 2.23 -5.54
N PHE A 106 -11.86 2.52 -5.13
CA PHE A 106 -13.10 2.12 -5.79
C PHE A 106 -13.66 3.18 -6.75
N ASP A 107 -13.11 4.40 -6.79
CA ASP A 107 -13.60 5.52 -7.64
C ASP A 107 -13.68 5.14 -9.13
N LYS A 108 -12.84 4.20 -9.56
CA LYS A 108 -12.95 3.51 -10.86
C LYS A 108 -12.71 2.03 -10.65
N GLY A 109 -13.56 1.17 -11.21
CA GLY A 109 -13.37 -0.29 -11.17
C GLY A 109 -12.02 -0.73 -11.73
N GLN A 110 -11.45 0.01 -12.69
CA GLN A 110 -10.10 -0.23 -13.22
C GLN A 110 -9.00 -0.03 -12.17
N TYR A 111 -9.14 0.90 -11.20
CA TYR A 111 -8.15 1.09 -10.13
C TYR A 111 -8.15 -0.12 -9.18
N PHE A 112 -9.34 -0.57 -8.78
CA PHE A 112 -9.52 -1.74 -7.93
C PHE A 112 -9.01 -3.03 -8.61
N LEU A 113 -9.41 -3.29 -9.85
CA LEU A 113 -8.91 -4.44 -10.64
C LEU A 113 -7.39 -4.37 -10.85
N GLY A 114 -6.86 -3.18 -11.17
CA GLY A 114 -5.42 -2.98 -11.30
C GLY A 114 -4.67 -3.23 -10.01
N TRP A 115 -5.20 -2.81 -8.86
CA TRP A 115 -4.62 -3.11 -7.55
C TRP A 115 -4.60 -4.60 -7.26
N ILE A 116 -5.71 -5.33 -7.49
CA ILE A 116 -5.77 -6.79 -7.31
C ILE A 116 -4.74 -7.49 -8.20
N VAL A 117 -4.81 -7.28 -9.52
CA VAL A 117 -4.00 -8.03 -10.49
C VAL A 117 -2.51 -7.75 -10.29
N ILE A 118 -2.14 -6.49 -10.05
CA ILE A 118 -0.74 -6.13 -9.76
C ILE A 118 -0.29 -6.70 -8.42
N SER A 119 -1.12 -6.67 -7.36
CA SER A 119 -0.75 -7.22 -6.05
C SER A 119 -0.50 -8.74 -6.13
N ILE A 120 -1.33 -9.47 -6.87
CA ILE A 120 -1.15 -10.91 -7.11
C ILE A 120 0.14 -11.17 -7.89
N LEU A 121 0.36 -10.48 -9.02
CA LEU A 121 1.57 -10.64 -9.84
C LEU A 121 2.85 -10.31 -9.04
N VAL A 122 2.82 -9.22 -8.27
CA VAL A 122 3.94 -8.81 -7.41
C VAL A 122 4.17 -9.81 -6.28
N GLY A 123 3.12 -10.37 -5.69
CA GLY A 123 3.20 -11.45 -4.71
C GLY A 123 3.87 -12.70 -5.29
N ILE A 124 3.39 -13.19 -6.44
CA ILE A 124 3.95 -14.35 -7.15
C ILE A 124 5.43 -14.11 -7.49
N PHE A 125 5.77 -12.98 -8.12
CA PHE A 125 7.16 -12.69 -8.47
C PHE A 125 8.04 -12.58 -7.22
N THR A 126 7.59 -11.89 -6.18
CA THR A 126 8.36 -11.76 -4.93
C THR A 126 8.58 -13.13 -4.27
N PHE A 127 7.55 -13.98 -4.21
CA PHE A 127 7.64 -15.35 -3.69
C PHE A 127 8.63 -16.21 -4.49
N LEU A 128 8.58 -16.17 -5.82
CA LEU A 128 9.54 -16.89 -6.68
C LEU A 128 10.98 -16.41 -6.47
N TRP A 129 11.20 -15.11 -6.26
CA TRP A 129 12.54 -14.59 -5.93
C TRP A 129 12.99 -15.00 -4.53
N SER A 130 12.09 -14.99 -3.53
CA SER A 130 12.37 -15.44 -2.16
C SER A 130 12.67 -16.94 -2.07
N LEU A 131 12.01 -17.77 -2.89
CA LEU A 131 12.24 -19.22 -2.97
C LEU A 131 13.63 -19.54 -3.50
N LEU A 132 14.15 -18.73 -4.42
CA LEU A 132 15.55 -18.84 -4.88
C LEU A 132 16.52 -18.41 -3.78
N LEU A 133 16.34 -17.20 -3.23
CA LEU A 133 17.11 -16.67 -2.09
C LEU A 133 16.30 -15.55 -1.38
N ILE A 134 16.36 -15.47 -0.05
CA ILE A 134 15.60 -14.47 0.74
C ILE A 134 15.98 -13.02 0.36
N PHE A 135 17.28 -12.73 0.23
CA PHE A 135 17.78 -11.37 -0.09
C PHE A 135 17.25 -10.76 -1.39
N PRO A 136 17.30 -11.43 -2.57
CA PRO A 136 16.69 -10.89 -3.78
C PRO A 136 15.16 -10.76 -3.68
N GLY A 137 14.47 -11.61 -2.90
CA GLY A 137 13.05 -11.43 -2.59
C GLY A 137 12.75 -10.03 -2.04
N ILE A 138 13.48 -9.61 -0.99
CA ILE A 138 13.37 -8.26 -0.40
C ILE A 138 13.70 -7.17 -1.44
N ILE A 139 14.78 -7.33 -2.21
CA ILE A 139 15.18 -6.35 -3.25
C ILE A 139 14.12 -6.19 -4.34
N LYS A 140 13.27 -7.21 -4.56
CA LYS A 140 12.22 -7.24 -5.57
C LYS A 140 10.90 -6.70 -5.05
N SER A 141 10.52 -6.98 -3.80
CA SER A 141 9.34 -6.36 -3.18
C SER A 141 9.42 -4.83 -3.23
N TYR A 142 10.58 -4.25 -2.88
CA TYR A 142 10.82 -2.83 -3.07
C TYR A 142 10.73 -2.42 -4.54
N ALA A 143 11.40 -3.13 -5.46
CA ALA A 143 11.42 -2.78 -6.89
C ALA A 143 10.03 -2.75 -7.56
N TYR A 144 9.05 -3.45 -6.98
CA TYR A 144 7.68 -3.52 -7.47
C TYR A 144 6.69 -2.60 -6.72
N SER A 145 7.11 -1.94 -5.64
CA SER A 145 6.26 -1.09 -4.80
C SER A 145 5.52 0.04 -5.54
N GLN A 146 6.05 0.54 -6.67
CA GLN A 146 5.45 1.65 -7.42
C GLN A 146 4.45 1.19 -8.50
N SER A 147 4.34 -0.11 -8.75
CA SER A 147 3.61 -0.68 -9.91
C SER A 147 2.14 -0.25 -9.96
N VAL A 148 1.44 -0.33 -8.82
CA VAL A 148 0.03 0.08 -8.70
C VAL A 148 -0.16 1.56 -9.03
N PHE A 149 0.71 2.43 -8.49
CA PHE A 149 0.62 3.88 -8.70
C PHE A 149 0.90 4.26 -10.16
N ILE A 150 1.89 3.60 -10.78
CA ILE A 150 2.23 3.80 -12.20
C ILE A 150 1.05 3.41 -13.10
N TYR A 151 0.40 2.27 -12.83
CA TYR A 151 -0.78 1.83 -13.55
C TYR A 151 -1.96 2.81 -13.38
N ARG A 152 -2.26 3.21 -12.15
CA ARG A 152 -3.31 4.21 -11.86
C ARG A 152 -3.05 5.53 -12.59
N ASP A 153 -1.83 6.03 -12.55
CA ASP A 153 -1.42 7.27 -13.23
C ASP A 153 -1.46 7.13 -14.76
N ALA A 154 -1.28 5.93 -15.33
CA ALA A 154 -1.46 5.67 -16.75
C ALA A 154 -2.95 5.78 -17.14
N ILE A 155 -3.84 5.20 -16.35
CA ILE A 155 -5.30 5.31 -16.54
C ILE A 155 -5.80 6.75 -16.34
N LYS A 156 -5.32 7.48 -15.34
CA LYS A 156 -5.65 8.91 -15.17
C LYS A 156 -5.30 9.75 -16.40
N ARG A 157 -4.21 9.43 -17.09
CA ARG A 157 -3.76 10.13 -18.32
C ARG A 157 -4.44 9.63 -19.60
N GLY A 158 -5.44 8.76 -19.52
CA GLY A 158 -6.13 8.19 -20.69
C GLY A 158 -5.27 7.27 -21.56
N LYS A 159 -4.11 6.82 -21.06
CA LYS A 159 -3.19 5.91 -21.75
C LYS A 159 -3.03 4.64 -20.91
N PRO A 160 -4.00 3.70 -20.95
CA PRO A 160 -3.94 2.48 -20.15
C PRO A 160 -2.69 1.67 -20.50
N MET A 161 -2.08 1.09 -19.47
CA MET A 161 -0.80 0.37 -19.51
C MET A 161 -1.02 -1.07 -19.07
N GLY A 162 -0.28 -2.03 -19.62
CA GLY A 162 -0.40 -3.42 -19.20
C GLY A 162 0.06 -3.64 -17.75
N TYR A 163 -0.54 -4.58 -17.01
CA TYR A 163 -0.15 -4.84 -15.61
C TYR A 163 1.34 -5.22 -15.46
N LEU A 164 1.84 -6.09 -16.36
CA LEU A 164 3.26 -6.48 -16.43
C LEU A 164 4.17 -5.33 -16.89
N GLU A 165 3.65 -4.42 -17.70
CA GLU A 165 4.34 -3.22 -18.16
C GLU A 165 4.53 -2.25 -16.99
N ALA A 166 3.49 -2.01 -16.18
CA ALA A 166 3.57 -1.20 -14.96
C ALA A 166 4.56 -1.76 -13.93
N ILE A 167 4.59 -3.09 -13.74
CA ILE A 167 5.60 -3.78 -12.91
C ILE A 167 7.02 -3.60 -13.47
N THR A 168 7.15 -3.64 -14.80
CA THR A 168 8.43 -3.43 -15.48
C THR A 168 8.90 -1.99 -15.38
N GLU A 169 8.02 -1.01 -15.49
CA GLU A 169 8.30 0.41 -15.28
C GLU A 169 8.68 0.72 -13.82
N SER A 170 7.97 0.16 -12.83
CA SER A 170 8.37 0.24 -11.41
C SER A 170 9.80 -0.25 -11.22
N ARG A 171 10.09 -1.45 -11.74
CA ARG A 171 11.42 -2.06 -11.68
C ARG A 171 12.50 -1.17 -12.32
N LYS A 172 12.27 -0.65 -13.53
CA LYS A 172 13.21 0.26 -14.23
C LYS A 172 13.49 1.53 -13.42
N ARG A 173 12.44 2.19 -12.91
CA ARG A 173 12.55 3.44 -12.12
C ARG A 173 13.33 3.28 -10.81
N MET A 174 13.43 2.05 -10.31
CA MET A 174 14.13 1.71 -9.08
C MET A 174 15.52 1.08 -9.32
N VAL A 175 15.97 0.91 -10.57
CA VAL A 175 17.38 0.64 -10.87
C VAL A 175 18.23 1.86 -10.47
N GLY A 176 19.41 1.63 -9.91
CA GLY A 176 20.31 2.69 -9.42
C GLY A 176 19.88 3.39 -8.12
N LYS A 177 18.58 3.47 -7.81
CA LYS A 177 18.06 4.17 -6.62
C LYS A 177 18.00 3.34 -5.33
N LYS A 178 18.23 2.02 -5.40
CA LYS A 178 18.09 1.09 -4.26
C LYS A 178 19.02 1.41 -3.09
N TRP A 179 20.23 1.87 -3.39
CA TRP A 179 21.24 2.24 -2.39
C TRP A 179 20.86 3.48 -1.57
N PHE A 180 19.96 4.33 -2.06
CA PHE A 180 19.52 5.54 -1.35
C PHE A 180 18.70 5.25 -0.08
N LEU A 181 18.29 3.99 0.15
CA LEU A 181 17.66 3.53 1.38
C LEU A 181 18.67 3.14 2.48
N PHE A 182 19.95 2.98 2.13
CA PHE A 182 21.02 2.50 3.02
C PHE A 182 22.13 3.53 3.26
N VAL A 183 22.07 4.70 2.60
CA VAL A 183 22.96 5.84 2.87
C VAL A 183 22.23 6.79 3.83
N PHE A 184 22.55 6.67 5.12
CA PHE A 184 22.19 7.62 6.17
C PHE A 184 23.10 8.86 6.14
#